data_AF-A0A7S1XUI2-F1
#
_entry.id   AF-A0A7S1XUI2-F1
#
_cell.length_a   1.000
_cell.length_b   1.000
_cell.length_c   1.000
_cell.angle_alpha   90.00
_cell.angle_beta   90.00
_cell.angle_gamma   90.00
#
_symmetry.space_group_name_H-M   'P 1'
#
loop_
_entity.id
_entity.type
_entity.pdbx_description
1 polymer ?
#
loop_
_entity_poly.entity_id
_entity_poly.type
_entity_poly.pdbx_seq_one_letter_code
_entity_poly.pdbx_strand_id
1 'polypeptide(L)'
;MASGDGDFHVRAQVTEKGGEISASVEETNRVRALLGLKPLRTGKEKSKDEIAVENFKRVKEEEAAKKRAQEARERVEAARRRRERNAKIEGPTLGDGDDGVSSVAWVQRSRAKAKEQEARKKEALERAAKGEVGADYTSSDLVGMEVSHDVNSFEEGREVILTLKDTDVLARDEHGNLAGLNEDGDELENVHMAEASREDAKKRRKKRLAAGAYTGWDDDEFEEDAIALGAPKKKKLLRQYDQDDEEAERAKAKTVIGSAGVAAKAKPKAEGAEGDGALPLSLQVERKAASEYYTAEEMAAFKKPKKAKKEKKDKKKRKKRRRDDEDEKAAAAEAAAA
;
A
#
# COMPACT_ATOMS: atom_id res chain seq x y z
N MET A 1 1.71 9.32 56.75
CA MET A 1 2.96 9.86 56.19
C MET A 1 4.02 8.77 56.31
N ALA A 2 4.15 7.93 55.30
CA ALA A 2 5.18 6.90 55.27
C ALA A 2 6.42 7.53 54.62
N SER A 3 7.33 8.04 55.45
CA SER A 3 8.67 8.42 55.01
C SER A 3 9.45 7.14 54.78
N GLY A 4 9.45 6.65 53.55
CA GLY A 4 10.38 5.63 53.11
C GLY A 4 11.74 6.28 52.87
N ASP A 5 12.56 6.36 53.91
CA ASP A 5 13.99 6.60 53.76
C ASP A 5 14.62 5.35 53.13
N GLY A 6 14.44 5.23 51.82
CA GLY A 6 15.18 4.30 50.99
C GLY A 6 16.62 4.78 50.94
N ASP A 7 17.48 4.14 51.71
CA ASP A 7 18.93 4.37 51.70
C ASP A 7 19.51 3.93 50.34
N PHE A 8 19.48 4.83 49.36
CA PHE A 8 20.01 4.65 48.02
C PHE A 8 21.55 4.60 48.08
N HIS A 9 22.09 3.45 48.49
CA HIS A 9 23.51 3.17 48.38
C HIS A 9 23.94 3.17 46.92
N VAL A 10 24.61 4.25 46.48
CA VAL A 10 25.20 4.34 45.15
C VAL A 10 26.43 3.42 45.09
N ARG A 11 26.25 2.17 44.65
CA ARG A 11 27.34 1.21 44.44
C ARG A 11 27.86 1.31 43.01
N ALA A 12 29.13 1.69 42.86
CA ALA A 12 29.84 1.65 41.59
C ALA A 12 30.36 0.24 41.30
N GLN A 13 30.28 -0.22 40.04
CA GLN A 13 31.01 -1.41 39.59
C GLN A 13 32.49 -1.08 39.40
N VAL A 14 33.36 -1.70 40.19
CA VAL A 14 34.81 -1.42 40.22
C VAL A 14 35.60 -2.71 39.95
N THR A 15 36.72 -2.58 39.25
CA THR A 15 37.74 -3.61 39.11
C THR A 15 38.95 -3.28 39.99
N GLU A 16 39.44 -4.26 40.72
CA GLU A 16 40.63 -4.13 41.59
C GLU A 16 41.83 -4.83 40.97
N LYS A 17 42.93 -4.10 40.76
CA LYS A 17 44.20 -4.68 40.29
C LYS A 17 45.36 -3.99 41.01
N GLY A 18 46.14 -4.75 41.77
CA GLY A 18 47.34 -4.24 42.45
C GLY A 18 47.08 -3.24 43.59
N GLY A 19 45.90 -3.24 44.21
CA GLY A 19 45.51 -2.28 45.24
C GLY A 19 44.88 -0.98 44.70
N GLU A 20 44.71 -0.87 43.39
CA GLU A 20 44.01 0.25 42.75
C GLU A 20 42.57 -0.16 42.36
N ILE A 21 41.61 0.65 42.81
CA ILE A 21 40.16 0.53 42.58
C ILE A 21 39.81 1.40 41.37
N SER A 22 39.51 0.80 40.21
CA SER A 22 39.23 1.52 38.96
C SER A 22 37.87 1.14 38.33
N ALA A 23 37.05 2.13 38.00
CA ALA A 23 35.75 1.97 37.34
C ALA A 23 35.82 2.45 35.87
N SER A 24 34.95 1.93 35.01
CA SER A 24 34.85 2.42 33.62
C SER A 24 34.34 3.88 33.61
N VAL A 25 34.69 4.64 32.56
CA VAL A 25 34.25 6.04 32.43
C VAL A 25 32.71 6.14 32.35
N GLU A 26 32.06 5.13 31.77
CA GLU A 26 30.61 5.02 31.70
C GLU A 26 29.97 4.77 33.07
N GLU A 27 30.53 3.86 33.87
CA GLU A 27 30.04 3.58 35.22
C GLU A 27 30.30 4.77 36.16
N THR A 28 31.44 5.44 36.01
CA THR A 28 31.74 6.68 36.72
C THR A 28 30.74 7.77 36.35
N ASN A 29 30.34 7.89 35.08
CA ASN A 29 29.33 8.85 34.63
C ASN A 29 27.93 8.53 35.16
N ARG A 30 27.57 7.25 35.28
CA ARG A 30 26.33 6.80 35.91
C ARG A 30 26.26 7.21 37.38
N VAL A 31 27.31 6.91 38.14
CA VAL A 31 27.44 7.29 39.55
C VAL A 31 27.41 8.81 39.70
N ARG A 32 28.10 9.53 38.83
CA ARG A 32 28.14 11.00 38.81
C ARG A 32 26.76 11.61 38.54
N ALA A 33 25.97 11.03 37.62
CA ALA A 33 24.59 11.43 37.36
C ALA A 33 23.66 11.17 38.58
N LEU A 34 23.81 10.02 39.25
CA LEU A 34 23.06 9.71 40.48
C LEU A 34 23.38 10.68 41.64
N LEU A 35 24.62 11.18 41.68
CA LEU A 35 25.07 12.20 42.63
C LEU A 35 24.78 13.65 42.19
N GLY A 36 24.08 13.85 41.06
CA GLY A 36 23.76 15.18 40.53
C GLY A 36 24.98 15.97 40.01
N LEU A 37 26.10 15.30 39.78
CA LEU A 37 27.34 15.87 39.28
C LEU A 37 27.39 15.78 37.74
N LYS A 38 28.00 16.79 37.10
CA LYS A 38 28.10 16.87 35.63
C LYS A 38 28.98 15.75 35.06
N PRO A 39 28.54 14.88 34.12
CA PRO A 39 29.32 13.73 33.63
C PRO A 39 30.71 14.11 33.10
N LEU A 40 31.66 13.18 33.22
CA LEU A 40 32.98 13.26 32.61
C LEU A 40 32.85 13.25 31.08
N ARG A 41 33.64 14.10 30.43
CA ARG A 41 33.67 14.23 28.97
C ARG A 41 34.33 12.99 28.36
N THR A 42 33.53 12.14 27.71
CA THR A 42 34.00 10.95 26.97
C THR A 42 34.31 11.21 25.51
N GLY A 43 33.90 12.35 24.97
CA GLY A 43 34.23 12.75 23.60
C GLY A 43 35.64 13.29 23.50
N LYS A 44 36.39 12.85 22.47
CA LYS A 44 37.53 13.63 21.96
C LYS A 44 36.97 15.01 21.61
N GLU A 45 37.35 16.04 22.37
CA GLU A 45 37.06 17.40 21.93
C GLU A 45 37.76 17.58 20.59
N LYS A 46 36.98 17.87 19.54
CA LYS A 46 37.53 18.19 18.24
C LYS A 46 38.58 19.26 18.45
N SER A 47 39.77 19.04 17.91
CA SER A 47 40.85 20.02 18.05
C SER A 47 40.37 21.37 17.51
N LYS A 48 40.90 22.48 18.05
CA LYS A 48 40.54 23.82 17.56
C LYS A 48 40.73 23.94 16.04
N ASP A 49 41.72 23.21 15.51
CA ASP A 49 42.03 23.14 14.08
C ASP A 49 40.96 22.37 13.29
N GLU A 50 40.45 21.26 13.80
CA GLU A 50 39.32 20.53 13.18
C GLU A 50 38.05 21.38 13.13
N ILE A 51 37.73 22.09 14.21
CA ILE A 51 36.57 23.00 14.27
C ILE A 51 36.76 24.19 13.30
N ALA A 52 37.99 24.72 13.19
CA ALA A 52 38.31 25.78 12.23
C ALA A 52 38.15 25.32 10.78
N VAL A 53 38.60 24.09 10.46
CA VAL A 53 38.45 23.50 9.13
C VAL A 53 36.98 23.24 8.79
N GLU A 54 36.18 22.71 9.71
CA GLU A 54 34.73 22.51 9.50
C GLU A 54 34.00 23.84 9.27
N ASN A 55 34.31 24.86 10.06
CA ASN A 55 33.73 26.19 9.86
C ASN A 55 34.13 26.81 8.52
N PHE A 56 35.39 26.69 8.12
CA PHE A 56 35.87 27.20 6.83
C PHE A 56 35.20 26.50 5.64
N LYS A 57 35.03 25.18 5.70
CA LYS A 57 34.31 24.40 4.69
C LYS A 57 32.86 24.87 4.57
N ARG A 58 32.15 25.02 5.69
CA ARG A 58 30.78 25.53 5.70
C ARG A 58 30.67 26.92 5.09
N VAL A 59 31.57 27.84 5.45
CA VAL A 59 31.59 29.20 4.87
C VAL A 59 31.82 29.14 3.36
N LYS A 60 32.76 28.31 2.89
CA LYS A 60 32.97 28.13 1.44
C LYS A 60 31.77 27.53 0.72
N GLU A 61 31.07 26.57 1.33
CA GLU A 61 29.85 25.98 0.78
C GLU A 61 28.71 27.00 0.72
N GLU A 62 28.54 27.83 1.75
CA GLU A 62 27.58 28.93 1.77
C GLU A 62 27.91 30.00 0.72
N GLU A 63 29.18 30.37 0.54
CA GLU A 63 29.62 31.30 -0.51
C GLU A 63 29.37 30.72 -1.90
N ALA A 64 29.69 29.44 -2.12
CA ALA A 64 29.41 28.76 -3.38
C ALA A 64 27.91 28.65 -3.65
N ALA A 65 27.09 28.37 -2.64
CA ALA A 65 25.63 28.34 -2.75
C ALA A 65 25.05 29.73 -3.06
N LYS A 66 25.54 30.79 -2.39
CA LYS A 66 25.18 32.19 -2.69
C LYS A 66 25.55 32.57 -4.11
N LYS A 67 26.75 32.22 -4.57
CA LYS A 67 27.19 32.48 -5.95
C LYS A 67 26.32 31.76 -6.97
N ARG A 68 26.01 30.46 -6.76
CA ARG A 68 25.09 29.71 -7.62
C ARG A 68 23.69 30.32 -7.64
N ALA A 69 23.19 30.78 -6.49
CA ALA A 69 21.89 31.45 -6.41
C ALA A 69 21.89 32.80 -7.13
N GLN A 70 22.98 33.58 -7.05
CA GLN A 70 23.17 34.82 -7.80
C GLN A 70 23.23 34.57 -9.31
N GLU A 71 24.03 33.60 -9.76
CA GLU A 71 24.12 33.20 -11.17
C GLU A 71 22.76 32.74 -11.72
N ALA A 72 21.98 31.99 -10.93
CA ALA A 72 20.62 31.58 -11.29
C ALA A 72 19.67 32.79 -11.40
N ARG A 73 19.75 33.75 -10.47
CA ARG A 73 18.97 35.00 -10.53
C ARG A 73 19.33 35.84 -11.75
N GLU A 74 20.62 36.02 -12.02
CA GLU A 74 21.11 36.75 -13.19
C GLU A 74 20.66 36.08 -14.49
N ARG A 75 20.65 34.74 -14.56
CA ARG A 75 20.14 33.98 -15.72
C ARG A 75 18.64 34.22 -15.93
N VAL A 76 17.85 34.23 -14.86
CA VAL A 76 16.40 34.51 -14.92
C VAL A 76 16.15 35.96 -15.34
N GLU A 77 16.89 36.92 -14.79
CA GLU A 77 16.80 38.33 -15.20
C GLU A 77 17.20 38.54 -16.66
N ALA A 78 18.26 37.88 -17.13
CA ALA A 78 18.68 37.94 -18.54
C ALA A 78 17.59 37.36 -19.46
N ALA A 79 16.98 36.24 -19.08
CA ALA A 79 15.86 35.66 -19.81
C ALA A 79 14.64 36.59 -19.82
N ARG A 80 14.33 37.25 -18.69
CA ARG A 80 13.26 38.24 -18.59
C ARG A 80 13.52 39.46 -19.47
N ARG A 81 14.73 40.05 -19.42
CA ARG A 81 15.13 41.17 -20.29
C ARG A 81 15.04 40.80 -21.77
N ARG A 82 15.36 39.55 -22.13
CA ARG A 82 15.19 39.04 -23.50
C ARG A 82 13.71 38.97 -23.89
N ARG A 83 12.84 38.45 -23.02
CA ARG A 83 11.38 38.43 -23.25
C ARG A 83 10.83 39.85 -23.40
N GLU A 84 11.22 40.78 -22.54
CA GLU A 84 10.80 42.19 -22.62
C GLU A 84 11.31 42.89 -23.88
N ARG A 85 12.54 42.60 -24.32
CA ARG A 85 13.06 43.09 -25.59
C ARG A 85 12.25 42.54 -26.76
N ASN A 86 11.96 41.24 -26.77
CA ASN A 86 11.17 40.61 -27.81
C ASN A 86 9.74 41.19 -27.84
N ALA A 87 9.11 41.36 -26.68
CA ALA A 87 7.78 41.99 -26.57
C ALA A 87 7.76 43.44 -27.09
N LYS A 88 8.86 44.19 -26.99
CA LYS A 88 8.99 45.53 -27.59
C LYS A 88 9.16 45.51 -29.10
N ILE A 89 9.67 44.41 -29.65
CA ILE A 89 9.83 44.19 -31.10
C ILE A 89 8.54 43.61 -31.68
N GLU A 90 7.76 42.86 -30.88
CA GLU A 90 6.44 42.36 -31.22
C GLU A 90 5.44 43.53 -31.34
N GLY A 91 5.25 44.00 -32.56
CA GLY A 91 4.33 45.07 -32.91
C GLY A 91 4.45 45.45 -34.39
N PRO A 92 3.60 46.36 -34.88
CA PRO A 92 3.75 46.92 -36.21
C PRO A 92 5.16 47.49 -36.34
N THR A 93 5.91 47.00 -37.31
CA THR A 93 7.27 47.52 -37.55
C THR A 93 7.17 48.98 -38.01
N LEU A 94 8.27 49.73 -37.92
CA LEU A 94 8.28 51.13 -38.34
C LEU A 94 7.89 51.34 -39.82
N GLY A 95 7.88 50.28 -40.64
CA GLY A 95 7.41 50.27 -42.03
C GLY A 95 5.97 49.79 -42.23
N ASP A 96 5.26 49.43 -41.16
CA ASP A 96 3.83 49.07 -41.15
C ASP A 96 2.96 50.25 -40.68
N GLY A 97 3.54 51.46 -40.67
CA GLY A 97 2.80 52.70 -40.53
C GLY A 97 1.83 52.80 -41.70
N ASP A 98 0.53 52.75 -41.41
CA ASP A 98 -0.54 52.96 -42.38
C ASP A 98 -0.52 54.42 -42.85
N ASP A 99 0.38 54.69 -43.80
CA ASP A 99 0.60 55.99 -44.43
C ASP A 99 -0.64 56.38 -45.24
N GLY A 100 -1.63 56.99 -44.57
CA GLY A 100 -2.75 57.68 -45.23
C GLY A 100 -4.13 57.03 -45.09
N VAL A 101 -4.56 56.71 -43.86
CA VAL A 101 -5.99 56.46 -43.61
C VAL A 101 -6.81 57.73 -43.82
N SER A 102 -7.53 57.79 -44.95
CA SER A 102 -8.63 58.74 -45.13
C SER A 102 -9.63 58.61 -43.97
N SER A 103 -10.20 59.73 -43.52
CA SER A 103 -11.17 59.79 -42.41
C SER A 103 -12.34 58.82 -42.58
N VAL A 104 -12.75 58.56 -43.83
CA VAL A 104 -13.79 57.59 -44.17
C VAL A 104 -13.35 56.15 -43.89
N ALA A 105 -12.11 55.78 -44.24
CA ALA A 105 -11.55 54.46 -43.98
C ALA A 105 -11.40 54.20 -42.48
N TRP A 106 -11.06 55.22 -41.68
CA TRP A 106 -11.03 55.12 -40.22
C TRP A 106 -12.41 54.87 -39.62
N VAL A 107 -13.44 55.61 -40.06
CA VAL A 107 -14.83 55.41 -39.59
C VAL A 107 -15.34 54.01 -39.95
N GLN A 108 -15.04 53.51 -41.15
CA GLN A 108 -15.42 52.16 -41.57
C GLN A 108 -14.71 51.08 -40.74
N ARG A 109 -13.39 51.20 -40.52
CA ARG A 109 -12.65 50.28 -39.64
C ARG A 109 -13.12 50.34 -38.19
N SER A 110 -13.43 51.53 -37.68
CA SER A 110 -13.95 51.72 -36.33
C SER A 110 -15.31 51.04 -36.15
N ARG A 111 -16.22 51.19 -37.11
CA ARG A 111 -17.51 50.49 -37.13
C ARG A 111 -17.36 48.97 -37.28
N ALA A 112 -16.43 48.52 -38.13
CA ALA A 112 -16.14 47.10 -38.29
C ALA A 112 -15.59 46.50 -36.98
N LYS A 113 -14.62 47.17 -36.34
CA LYS A 113 -14.10 46.77 -35.02
C LYS A 113 -15.18 46.81 -33.95
N ALA A 114 -16.06 47.81 -33.93
CA ALA A 114 -17.15 47.87 -32.96
C ALA A 114 -18.10 46.66 -33.12
N LYS A 115 -18.44 46.32 -34.37
CA LYS A 115 -19.28 45.16 -34.69
C LYS A 115 -18.58 43.83 -34.35
N GLU A 116 -17.29 43.72 -34.60
CA GLU A 116 -16.49 42.54 -34.24
C GLU A 116 -16.38 42.37 -32.72
N GLN A 117 -16.15 43.45 -31.98
CA GLN A 117 -16.10 43.42 -30.52
C GLN A 117 -17.47 43.10 -29.91
N GLU A 118 -18.55 43.61 -30.49
CA GLU A 118 -19.91 43.27 -30.08
C GLU A 118 -20.25 41.81 -30.39
N ALA A 119 -19.88 41.32 -31.58
CA ALA A 119 -20.04 39.90 -31.95
C ALA A 119 -19.24 38.99 -31.03
N ARG A 120 -17.97 39.33 -30.74
CA ARG A 120 -17.11 38.56 -29.83
C ARG A 120 -17.62 38.61 -28.39
N LYS A 121 -18.12 39.75 -27.92
CA LYS A 121 -18.76 39.85 -26.59
C LYS A 121 -20.04 39.03 -26.54
N LYS A 122 -20.84 39.04 -27.60
CA LYS A 122 -22.06 38.26 -27.70
C LYS A 122 -21.76 36.76 -27.72
N GLU A 123 -20.77 36.33 -28.50
CA GLU A 123 -20.30 34.94 -28.54
C GLU A 123 -19.71 34.51 -27.18
N ALA A 124 -18.91 35.37 -26.54
CA ALA A 124 -18.37 35.08 -25.21
C ALA A 124 -19.47 35.00 -24.14
N LEU A 125 -20.48 35.88 -24.21
CA LEU A 125 -21.62 35.85 -23.30
C LEU A 125 -22.51 34.63 -23.58
N GLU A 126 -22.72 34.26 -24.83
CA GLU A 126 -23.46 33.07 -25.24
C GLU A 126 -22.72 31.81 -24.78
N ARG A 127 -21.41 31.73 -24.96
CA ARG A 127 -20.56 30.64 -24.46
C ARG A 127 -20.58 30.55 -22.93
N ALA A 128 -20.54 31.68 -22.25
CA ALA A 128 -20.65 31.73 -20.79
C ALA A 128 -22.06 31.35 -20.30
N ALA A 129 -23.11 31.81 -20.99
CA ALA A 129 -24.51 31.50 -20.66
C ALA A 129 -24.89 30.05 -20.94
N LYS A 130 -24.27 29.44 -21.95
CA LYS A 130 -24.43 28.02 -22.29
C LYS A 130 -23.63 27.09 -21.37
N GLY A 131 -22.84 27.64 -20.44
CA GLY A 131 -22.01 26.84 -19.53
C GLY A 131 -20.81 26.17 -20.21
N GLU A 132 -20.55 26.44 -21.49
CA GLU A 132 -19.46 25.89 -22.32
C GLU A 132 -18.06 26.46 -21.94
N VAL A 133 -17.90 26.93 -20.69
CA VAL A 133 -16.59 27.20 -20.10
C VAL A 133 -15.99 25.92 -19.52
N GLY A 134 -16.79 24.86 -19.32
CA GLY A 134 -16.28 23.50 -19.34
C GLY A 134 -16.33 22.99 -20.77
N ALA A 135 -15.20 22.51 -21.32
CA ALA A 135 -15.29 21.57 -22.42
C ALA A 135 -16.26 20.46 -21.99
N ASP A 136 -17.20 20.06 -22.84
CA ASP A 136 -18.11 18.96 -22.54
C ASP A 136 -17.26 17.70 -22.34
N TYR A 137 -16.91 17.39 -21.08
CA TYR A 137 -16.12 16.22 -20.74
C TYR A 137 -16.97 14.99 -21.04
N THR A 138 -16.49 14.19 -21.99
CA THR A 138 -17.14 12.96 -22.38
C THR A 138 -16.52 11.79 -21.64
N SER A 139 -17.16 10.61 -21.72
CA SER A 139 -16.58 9.37 -21.19
C SER A 139 -15.20 9.04 -21.79
N SER A 140 -14.86 9.60 -22.96
CA SER A 140 -13.55 9.44 -23.61
C SER A 140 -12.43 10.18 -22.88
N ASP A 141 -12.75 11.26 -22.17
CA ASP A 141 -11.76 12.10 -21.47
C ASP A 141 -11.42 11.53 -20.09
N LEU A 142 -12.25 10.62 -19.57
CA LEU A 142 -12.03 9.92 -18.29
C LEU A 142 -11.27 8.60 -18.45
N VAL A 143 -10.91 8.23 -19.68
CA VAL A 143 -10.25 6.96 -19.98
C VAL A 143 -8.83 6.98 -19.45
N GLY A 144 -8.46 5.96 -18.68
CA GLY A 144 -7.14 5.87 -18.07
C GLY A 144 -7.01 6.54 -16.71
N MET A 145 -8.04 7.24 -16.22
CA MET A 145 -8.05 7.71 -14.82
C MET A 145 -8.24 6.52 -13.87
N GLU A 146 -7.57 6.58 -12.72
CA GLU A 146 -7.68 5.56 -11.67
C GLU A 146 -8.80 5.91 -10.68
N VAL A 147 -9.57 4.92 -10.26
CA VAL A 147 -10.55 5.02 -9.18
C VAL A 147 -9.95 4.35 -7.94
N SER A 148 -9.87 5.10 -6.85
CA SER A 148 -9.21 4.66 -5.60
C SER A 148 -10.01 3.62 -4.79
N HIS A 149 -11.26 3.35 -5.17
CA HIS A 149 -12.18 2.43 -4.49
C HIS A 149 -12.32 1.11 -5.23
N ASP A 150 -12.50 0.00 -4.50
CA ASP A 150 -12.77 -1.32 -5.08
C ASP A 150 -14.10 -1.32 -5.84
N VAL A 151 -14.17 -2.03 -6.98
CA VAL A 151 -15.39 -2.19 -7.76
C VAL A 151 -16.51 -2.84 -6.94
N ASN A 152 -16.18 -3.68 -5.96
CA ASN A 152 -17.17 -4.32 -5.08
C ASN A 152 -17.80 -3.36 -4.07
N SER A 153 -17.21 -2.18 -3.84
CA SER A 153 -17.77 -1.19 -2.92
C SER A 153 -18.95 -0.40 -3.53
N PHE A 154 -19.15 -0.52 -4.85
CA PHE A 154 -20.28 0.07 -5.55
C PHE A 154 -21.46 -0.91 -5.55
N GLU A 155 -22.56 -0.51 -4.91
CA GLU A 155 -23.81 -1.27 -4.91
C GLU A 155 -24.56 -1.07 -6.23
N GLU A 156 -25.04 -2.17 -6.83
CA GLU A 156 -25.81 -2.14 -8.07
C GLU A 156 -27.08 -1.27 -7.91
N GLY A 157 -27.32 -0.37 -8.86
CA GLY A 157 -28.47 0.53 -8.85
C GLY A 157 -28.29 1.82 -8.04
N ARG A 158 -27.12 2.07 -7.44
CA ARG A 158 -26.77 3.38 -6.87
C ARG A 158 -25.77 4.11 -7.75
N GLU A 159 -26.10 5.35 -8.07
CA GLU A 159 -25.17 6.26 -8.75
C GLU A 159 -24.30 6.96 -7.69
N VAL A 160 -22.98 6.90 -7.87
CA VAL A 160 -22.00 7.47 -6.94
C VAL A 160 -21.17 8.51 -7.68
N ILE A 161 -21.19 9.75 -7.19
CA ILE A 161 -20.39 10.84 -7.77
C ILE A 161 -18.95 10.69 -7.30
N LEU A 162 -18.01 10.61 -8.23
CA LEU A 162 -16.57 10.60 -7.95
C LEU A 162 -15.98 12.00 -8.15
N THR A 163 -15.06 12.38 -7.27
CA THR A 163 -14.34 13.65 -7.29
C THR A 163 -12.84 13.38 -7.40
N LEU A 164 -12.08 14.34 -7.95
CA LEU A 164 -10.62 14.24 -7.97
C LEU A 164 -10.06 14.19 -6.54
N LYS A 165 -9.19 13.22 -6.28
CA LYS A 165 -8.49 13.07 -5.01
C LYS A 165 -7.50 14.21 -4.81
N ASP A 166 -7.40 14.71 -3.58
CA ASP A 166 -6.43 15.75 -3.22
C ASP A 166 -5.00 15.19 -3.25
N THR A 167 -4.18 15.71 -4.16
CA THR A 167 -2.77 15.33 -4.34
C THR A 167 -1.87 16.56 -4.47
N ASP A 168 -0.65 16.46 -3.95
CA ASP A 168 0.35 17.51 -4.13
C ASP A 168 0.82 17.52 -5.59
N VAL A 169 0.83 18.70 -6.22
CA VAL A 169 1.35 18.88 -7.59
C VAL A 169 2.87 18.64 -7.66
N LEU A 170 3.57 18.91 -6.55
CA LEU A 170 5.02 18.75 -6.47
C LEU A 170 5.35 17.51 -5.62
N ALA A 171 6.13 16.60 -6.20
CA ALA A 171 6.65 15.46 -5.46
C ALA A 171 7.63 15.94 -4.39
N ARG A 172 7.52 15.37 -3.19
CA ARG A 172 8.46 15.57 -2.09
C ARG A 172 9.34 14.33 -1.95
N ASP A 173 10.63 14.52 -1.70
CA ASP A 173 11.53 13.44 -1.33
C ASP A 173 11.20 12.89 0.08
N GLU A 174 11.83 11.78 0.43
CA GLU A 174 11.75 11.14 1.76
C GLU A 174 12.17 12.07 2.93
N HIS A 175 12.81 13.21 2.61
CA HIS A 175 13.26 14.22 3.55
C HIS A 175 12.39 15.49 3.55
N GLY A 176 11.28 15.50 2.78
CA GLY A 176 10.32 16.59 2.68
C GLY A 176 10.71 17.75 1.75
N ASN A 177 11.83 17.65 1.03
CA ASN A 177 12.25 18.63 0.03
C ASN A 177 11.55 18.38 -1.30
N LEU A 178 11.41 19.43 -2.10
CA LEU A 178 10.80 19.36 -3.43
C LEU A 178 11.73 18.59 -4.39
N ALA A 179 11.30 17.41 -4.83
CA ALA A 179 12.03 16.56 -5.76
C ALA A 179 11.69 16.88 -7.23
N GLY A 180 10.45 17.29 -7.51
CA GLY A 180 10.00 17.54 -8.86
C GLY A 180 8.49 17.71 -8.99
N LEU A 181 7.98 17.47 -10.19
CA LEU A 181 6.54 17.34 -10.44
C LEU A 181 6.09 15.96 -9.97
N ASN A 182 4.88 15.86 -9.45
CA ASN A 182 4.28 14.56 -9.17
C ASN A 182 4.00 13.84 -10.50
N GLU A 183 4.57 12.63 -10.63
CA GLU A 183 4.39 11.77 -11.80
C GLU A 183 3.29 10.72 -11.57
N ASP A 184 2.73 10.65 -10.36
CA ASP A 184 1.59 9.80 -10.05
C ASP A 184 0.36 10.26 -10.86
N GLY A 185 -0.41 9.29 -11.37
CA GLY A 185 -1.62 9.57 -12.12
C GLY A 185 -2.73 10.16 -11.26
N ASP A 186 -3.59 10.99 -11.87
CA ASP A 186 -4.77 11.54 -11.21
C ASP A 186 -5.76 10.42 -10.83
N GLU A 187 -6.18 10.43 -9.55
CA GLU A 187 -7.11 9.45 -8.99
C GLU A 187 -8.47 10.08 -8.68
N LEU A 188 -9.54 9.31 -8.87
CA LEU A 188 -10.91 9.64 -8.53
C LEU A 188 -11.32 8.91 -7.25
N GLU A 189 -11.99 9.63 -6.35
CA GLU A 189 -12.55 9.09 -5.12
C GLU A 189 -13.92 9.68 -4.82
N ASN A 190 -14.82 8.89 -4.23
CA ASN A 190 -16.00 9.46 -3.59
C ASN A 190 -15.63 9.98 -2.19
N VAL A 191 -15.99 11.21 -1.87
CA VAL A 191 -15.70 11.86 -0.56
C VAL A 191 -16.23 11.06 0.62
N HIS A 192 -17.50 10.63 0.58
CA HIS A 192 -18.13 9.92 1.70
C HIS A 192 -17.51 8.53 1.90
N MET A 193 -17.20 7.82 0.81
CA MET A 193 -16.54 6.51 0.87
C MET A 193 -15.09 6.63 1.36
N ALA A 194 -14.38 7.67 0.94
CA ALA A 194 -13.01 7.95 1.39
C ALA A 194 -12.98 8.31 2.87
N GLU A 195 -13.91 9.15 3.35
CA GLU A 195 -14.05 9.48 4.77
C GLU A 195 -14.37 8.25 5.61
N ALA A 196 -15.36 7.44 5.20
CA ALA A 196 -15.71 6.20 5.89
C ALA A 196 -14.50 5.23 5.98
N SER A 197 -13.80 5.02 4.86
CA SER A 197 -12.58 4.19 4.82
C SER A 197 -11.49 4.73 5.76
N ARG A 198 -11.28 6.05 5.78
CA ARG A 198 -10.31 6.71 6.67
C ARG A 198 -10.70 6.60 8.13
N GLU A 199 -11.98 6.72 8.46
CA GLU A 199 -12.48 6.52 9.82
C GLU A 199 -12.29 5.08 10.28
N ASP A 200 -12.60 4.10 9.44
CA ASP A 200 -12.45 2.69 9.78
C ASP A 200 -10.98 2.30 9.93
N ALA A 201 -10.09 2.84 9.10
CA ALA A 201 -8.64 2.72 9.27
C ALA A 201 -8.18 3.33 10.61
N LYS A 202 -8.68 4.52 10.99
CA LYS A 202 -8.40 5.13 12.30
C LYS A 202 -8.92 4.27 13.46
N LYS A 203 -10.13 3.71 13.35
CA LYS A 203 -10.72 2.82 14.36
C LYS A 203 -9.88 1.55 14.50
N ARG A 204 -9.47 0.92 13.40
CA ARG A 204 -8.57 -0.25 13.38
C ARG A 204 -7.23 0.07 14.03
N ARG A 205 -6.60 1.18 13.65
CA ARG A 205 -5.35 1.66 14.27
C ARG A 205 -5.51 1.91 15.77
N LYS A 206 -6.62 2.51 16.20
CA LYS A 206 -6.91 2.74 17.62
C LYS A 206 -7.14 1.44 18.37
N LYS A 207 -7.91 0.50 17.82
CA LYS A 207 -8.10 -0.85 18.39
C LYS A 207 -6.76 -1.59 18.51
N ARG A 208 -5.90 -1.48 17.49
CA ARG A 208 -4.55 -2.06 17.49
C ARG A 208 -3.64 -1.47 18.56
N LEU A 209 -3.68 -0.15 18.73
CA LEU A 209 -2.94 0.52 19.79
C LEU A 209 -3.50 0.20 21.19
N ALA A 210 -4.82 0.13 21.32
CA ALA A 210 -5.51 -0.14 22.58
C ALA A 210 -5.40 -1.60 23.04
N ALA A 211 -5.29 -2.56 22.11
CA ALA A 211 -5.12 -3.98 22.42
C ALA A 211 -3.78 -4.29 23.13
N GLY A 212 -2.83 -3.34 23.17
CA GLY A 212 -1.50 -3.57 23.74
C GLY A 212 -0.69 -4.57 22.92
N ALA A 213 0.64 -4.52 23.04
CA ALA A 213 1.51 -5.49 22.37
C ALA A 213 1.50 -6.88 23.06
N TYR A 214 0.86 -6.99 24.22
CA TYR A 214 0.85 -8.17 25.07
C TYR A 214 -0.46 -8.22 25.84
N THR A 215 -1.40 -9.04 25.36
CA THR A 215 -2.66 -9.29 26.07
C THR A 215 -2.46 -10.26 27.23
N GLY A 216 -1.36 -11.03 27.26
CA GLY A 216 -1.04 -11.99 28.34
C GLY A 216 -1.88 -13.26 28.32
N TRP A 217 -2.75 -13.39 27.32
CA TRP A 217 -3.68 -14.47 27.07
C TRP A 217 -3.33 -14.99 25.66
N ASP A 218 -2.96 -16.27 25.56
CA ASP A 218 -2.52 -17.00 24.34
C ASP A 218 -3.72 -17.49 23.50
N ASP A 219 -4.91 -17.11 23.93
CA ASP A 219 -6.22 -17.60 23.51
C ASP A 219 -6.61 -17.00 22.15
N ASP A 220 -6.27 -15.71 21.94
CA ASP A 220 -6.59 -14.96 20.72
C ASP A 220 -5.86 -15.49 19.48
N GLU A 221 -4.69 -16.15 19.66
CA GLU A 221 -3.91 -16.73 18.56
C GLU A 221 -4.39 -18.13 18.14
N PHE A 222 -5.22 -18.79 18.97
CA PHE A 222 -5.69 -20.16 18.73
C PHE A 222 -7.20 -20.28 18.46
N GLU A 223 -8.05 -19.38 18.95
CA GLU A 223 -9.51 -19.58 18.87
C GLU A 223 -10.20 -19.00 17.61
N GLU A 224 -9.71 -17.92 16.99
CA GLU A 224 -10.50 -17.21 15.96
C GLU A 224 -9.99 -17.36 14.50
N ASP A 225 -8.69 -17.61 14.27
CA ASP A 225 -8.12 -17.49 12.92
C ASP A 225 -7.80 -18.81 12.19
N ALA A 226 -7.84 -19.96 12.87
CA ALA A 226 -7.44 -21.24 12.27
C ALA A 226 -8.59 -22.10 11.69
N ILE A 227 -9.85 -21.86 12.08
CA ILE A 227 -10.94 -22.82 11.81
C ILE A 227 -12.04 -22.24 10.89
N ALA A 228 -12.20 -20.92 10.79
CA ALA A 228 -13.39 -20.35 10.17
C ALA A 228 -13.38 -20.28 8.62
N LEU A 229 -12.23 -20.26 7.94
CA LEU A 229 -12.25 -19.99 6.49
C LEU A 229 -11.05 -20.51 5.68
N GLY A 230 -10.79 -21.83 5.69
CA GLY A 230 -10.19 -22.60 4.58
C GLY A 230 -8.90 -22.13 3.88
N ALA A 231 -8.23 -21.09 4.35
CA ALA A 231 -7.06 -20.49 3.74
C ALA A 231 -6.03 -20.17 4.84
N PRO A 232 -4.77 -20.63 4.72
CA PRO A 232 -3.73 -20.29 5.67
C PRO A 232 -3.37 -18.81 5.47
N LYS A 233 -4.02 -17.91 6.19
CA LYS A 233 -3.52 -16.54 6.31
C LYS A 233 -2.15 -16.64 7.00
N LYS A 234 -1.12 -16.10 6.35
CA LYS A 234 0.25 -16.08 6.90
C LYS A 234 0.19 -15.51 8.31
N LYS A 235 0.74 -16.23 9.29
CA LYS A 235 0.83 -15.76 10.68
C LYS A 235 1.52 -14.41 10.67
N LYS A 236 0.82 -13.35 11.08
CA LYS A 236 1.35 -11.99 11.09
C LYS A 236 2.16 -11.81 12.37
N LEU A 237 3.49 -11.82 12.25
CA LEU A 237 4.40 -11.86 13.40
C LEU A 237 4.24 -10.66 14.35
N LEU A 238 3.81 -9.50 13.85
CA LEU A 238 3.63 -8.32 14.70
C LEU A 238 2.62 -7.33 14.12
N ARG A 239 1.55 -7.08 14.88
CA ARG A 239 0.51 -6.08 14.57
C ARG A 239 1.07 -4.68 14.24
N GLN A 240 2.26 -4.33 14.72
CA GLN A 240 2.86 -3.03 14.46
C GLN A 240 3.26 -2.82 12.99
N TYR A 241 3.55 -3.89 12.24
CA TYR A 241 3.99 -3.82 10.83
C TYR A 241 2.87 -4.07 9.82
N ASP A 242 1.66 -4.43 10.26
CA ASP A 242 0.52 -4.68 9.37
C ASP A 242 0.01 -3.42 8.62
N GLN A 243 0.53 -2.23 8.94
CA GLN A 243 0.13 -0.99 8.27
C GLN A 243 0.51 -0.99 6.78
N ASP A 244 1.70 -1.49 6.46
CA ASP A 244 2.22 -1.48 5.08
C ASP A 244 1.45 -2.49 4.21
N ASP A 245 1.04 -3.63 4.79
CA ASP A 245 0.21 -4.63 4.12
C ASP A 245 -1.19 -4.09 3.81
N GLU A 246 -1.83 -3.37 4.74
CA GLU A 246 -3.15 -2.75 4.50
C GLU A 246 -3.08 -1.67 3.42
N GLU A 247 -2.00 -0.89 3.36
CA GLU A 247 -1.78 0.11 2.32
C GLU A 247 -1.51 -0.53 0.96
N ALA A 248 -0.75 -1.63 0.93
CA ALA A 248 -0.54 -2.43 -0.28
C ALA A 248 -1.84 -3.05 -0.81
N GLU A 249 -2.70 -3.57 0.07
CA GLU A 249 -4.02 -4.09 -0.32
C GLU A 249 -4.93 -2.97 -0.85
N ARG A 250 -4.89 -1.77 -0.26
CA ARG A 250 -5.63 -0.61 -0.79
C ARG A 250 -5.11 -0.17 -2.16
N ALA A 251 -3.80 -0.22 -2.39
CA ALA A 251 -3.22 0.08 -3.70
C ALA A 251 -3.64 -0.94 -4.77
N LYS A 252 -3.81 -2.23 -4.40
CA LYS A 252 -4.32 -3.27 -5.30
C LYS A 252 -5.82 -3.14 -5.61
N ALA A 253 -6.58 -2.46 -4.74
CA ALA A 253 -8.01 -2.23 -4.93
C ALA A 253 -8.34 -1.12 -5.94
N LYS A 254 -7.33 -0.37 -6.42
CA LYS A 254 -7.52 0.68 -7.44
C LYS A 254 -7.94 0.08 -8.77
N THR A 255 -8.84 0.76 -9.49
CA THR A 255 -9.33 0.32 -10.80
C THR A 255 -9.23 1.40 -11.86
N VAL A 256 -8.80 1.05 -13.07
CA VAL A 256 -8.64 2.00 -14.18
C VAL A 256 -9.93 2.07 -15.01
N ILE A 257 -10.36 3.27 -15.37
CA ILE A 257 -11.54 3.48 -16.22
C ILE A 257 -11.20 3.16 -17.69
N GLY A 258 -11.99 2.28 -18.31
CA GLY A 258 -11.85 1.91 -19.73
C GLY A 258 -12.56 2.87 -20.70
N SER A 259 -12.37 2.66 -22.01
CA SER A 259 -12.85 3.52 -23.11
C SER A 259 -14.35 3.76 -23.20
N ALA A 260 -15.16 3.02 -22.42
CA ALA A 260 -16.61 3.12 -22.38
C ALA A 260 -17.14 3.56 -21.01
N GLY A 261 -16.28 4.08 -20.12
CA GLY A 261 -16.65 4.37 -18.73
C GLY A 261 -16.87 3.12 -17.88
N VAL A 262 -16.50 1.94 -18.39
CA VAL A 262 -16.61 0.67 -17.68
C VAL A 262 -15.25 0.35 -17.07
N ALA A 263 -15.19 0.27 -15.74
CA ALA A 263 -14.06 -0.32 -15.04
C ALA A 263 -14.13 -1.84 -15.21
N ALA A 264 -13.13 -2.44 -15.85
CA ALA A 264 -13.05 -3.89 -15.91
C ALA A 264 -12.78 -4.38 -14.48
N LYS A 265 -13.66 -5.20 -13.90
CA LYS A 265 -13.27 -6.02 -12.75
C LYS A 265 -12.06 -6.81 -13.21
N ALA A 266 -10.88 -6.52 -12.65
CA ALA A 266 -9.81 -7.48 -12.67
C ALA A 266 -10.44 -8.76 -12.09
N LYS A 267 -10.65 -9.76 -12.95
CA LYS A 267 -10.98 -11.11 -12.48
C LYS A 267 -9.99 -11.35 -11.34
N PRO A 268 -10.42 -11.76 -10.13
CA PRO A 268 -9.45 -12.20 -9.16
C PRO A 268 -8.61 -13.20 -9.93
N LYS A 269 -7.30 -12.93 -10.06
CA LYS A 269 -6.40 -14.02 -10.36
C LYS A 269 -6.75 -15.00 -9.26
N ALA A 270 -7.47 -16.05 -9.61
CA ALA A 270 -7.26 -17.31 -8.97
C ALA A 270 -5.76 -17.47 -9.11
N GLU A 271 -5.03 -17.05 -8.08
CA GLU A 271 -3.76 -17.65 -7.76
C GLU A 271 -4.11 -19.13 -7.75
N GLY A 272 -3.87 -19.76 -8.90
CA GLY A 272 -3.82 -21.19 -8.98
C GLY A 272 -2.86 -21.56 -7.87
N ALA A 273 -3.38 -22.18 -6.82
CA ALA A 273 -3.10 -23.56 -6.52
C ALA A 273 -1.85 -24.15 -7.22
N GLU A 274 -0.71 -23.48 -7.15
CA GLU A 274 0.58 -24.10 -6.84
C GLU A 274 0.71 -24.06 -5.32
N GLY A 275 -0.29 -24.63 -4.65
CA GLY A 275 -0.08 -25.18 -3.34
C GLY A 275 0.68 -26.48 -3.55
N ASP A 276 1.93 -26.52 -3.07
CA ASP A 276 2.59 -27.76 -2.71
C ASP A 276 1.57 -28.71 -2.07
N GLY A 277 1.42 -29.88 -2.69
CA GLY A 277 0.31 -30.79 -2.50
C GLY A 277 0.17 -31.31 -1.07
N ALA A 278 -0.50 -30.55 -0.22
CA ALA A 278 -1.19 -31.07 0.96
C ALA A 278 -2.64 -31.42 0.54
N LEU A 279 -2.76 -32.36 -0.41
CA LEU A 279 -3.99 -33.11 -0.55
C LEU A 279 -4.22 -33.82 0.79
N PRO A 280 -5.44 -33.82 1.37
CA PRO A 280 -5.74 -34.74 2.45
C PRO A 280 -5.69 -36.15 1.85
N LEU A 281 -4.53 -36.82 1.96
CA LEU A 281 -4.42 -38.23 1.60
C LEU A 281 -5.33 -39.02 2.56
N SER A 282 -6.56 -39.30 2.13
CA SER A 282 -7.27 -40.47 2.63
C SER A 282 -6.42 -41.68 2.22
N LEU A 283 -5.79 -42.31 3.21
CA LEU A 283 -4.93 -43.49 3.04
C LEU A 283 -5.73 -44.67 2.47
N GLN A 284 -5.93 -44.69 1.16
CA GLN A 284 -6.43 -45.83 0.41
C GLN A 284 -5.26 -46.43 -0.34
N VAL A 285 -4.61 -47.40 0.31
CA VAL A 285 -3.52 -48.18 -0.29
C VAL A 285 -4.15 -49.27 -1.16
N GLU A 286 -4.08 -49.11 -2.48
CA GLU A 286 -4.39 -50.18 -3.42
C GLU A 286 -3.32 -51.28 -3.35
N ARG A 287 -3.72 -52.47 -2.90
CA ARG A 287 -2.82 -53.62 -2.80
C ARG A 287 -2.59 -54.22 -4.19
N LYS A 288 -1.45 -53.91 -4.81
CA LYS A 288 -1.01 -54.54 -6.07
C LYS A 288 -0.52 -55.98 -5.85
N ALA A 289 -0.76 -56.84 -6.84
CA ALA A 289 -0.45 -58.27 -6.75
C ALA A 289 1.07 -58.52 -6.77
N ALA A 290 1.53 -59.49 -5.96
CA ALA A 290 2.96 -59.79 -5.79
C ALA A 290 3.69 -60.23 -7.09
N SER A 291 2.96 -60.60 -8.14
CA SER A 291 3.50 -60.93 -9.45
C SER A 291 4.11 -59.74 -10.19
N GLU A 292 3.80 -58.51 -9.78
CA GLU A 292 4.37 -57.28 -10.36
C GLU A 292 5.71 -56.89 -9.72
N TYR A 293 6.04 -57.47 -8.55
CA TYR A 293 7.25 -57.14 -7.79
C TYR A 293 8.33 -58.22 -7.86
N TYR A 294 7.99 -59.45 -8.26
CA TYR A 294 8.94 -60.56 -8.31
C TYR A 294 8.96 -61.19 -9.69
N THR A 295 10.16 -61.46 -10.18
CA THR A 295 10.36 -62.17 -11.44
C THR A 295 10.02 -63.65 -11.30
N ALA A 296 9.69 -64.33 -12.41
CA ALA A 296 9.24 -65.73 -12.39
C ALA A 296 10.29 -66.68 -11.76
N GLU A 297 11.57 -66.32 -11.85
CA GLU A 297 12.70 -67.06 -11.30
C GLU A 297 12.78 -66.94 -9.77
N GLU A 298 12.49 -65.77 -9.22
CA GLU A 298 12.47 -65.52 -7.77
C GLU A 298 11.24 -66.16 -7.09
N MET A 299 10.12 -66.24 -7.81
CA MET A 299 8.90 -66.94 -7.36
C MET A 299 9.07 -68.47 -7.33
N ALA A 300 10.04 -69.02 -8.09
CA ALA A 300 10.35 -70.46 -8.07
C ALA A 300 11.20 -70.86 -6.86
N ALA A 301 12.06 -69.96 -6.35
CA ALA A 301 12.84 -70.17 -5.13
C ALA A 301 11.97 -70.27 -3.86
N PHE A 302 10.76 -69.69 -3.89
CA PHE A 302 9.80 -69.77 -2.78
C PHE A 302 9.06 -71.12 -2.67
N LYS A 303 9.17 -72.00 -3.67
CA LYS A 303 8.50 -73.31 -3.67
C LYS A 303 9.40 -74.40 -3.10
N LYS A 304 9.33 -74.61 -1.79
CA LYS A 304 9.97 -75.75 -1.10
C LYS A 304 9.41 -77.10 -1.61
N PRO A 305 10.23 -78.18 -1.72
CA PRO A 305 9.76 -79.49 -2.19
C PRO A 305 8.82 -80.14 -1.17
N LYS A 306 7.65 -80.58 -1.64
CA LYS A 306 6.58 -81.16 -0.81
C LYS A 306 6.98 -82.54 -0.25
N LYS A 307 6.95 -82.71 1.07
CA LYS A 307 6.90 -84.04 1.70
C LYS A 307 5.48 -84.58 1.69
N ALA A 308 5.32 -85.85 1.31
CA ALA A 308 4.03 -86.50 1.13
C ALA A 308 3.41 -87.04 2.44
N LYS A 309 2.07 -87.00 2.46
CA LYS A 309 1.05 -87.72 3.26
C LYS A 309 0.93 -87.45 4.77
N LYS A 310 -0.27 -87.00 5.17
CA LYS A 310 -1.37 -87.90 5.61
C LYS A 310 -2.72 -87.16 5.62
N GLU A 311 -3.74 -87.78 5.03
CA GLU A 311 -5.15 -87.39 5.19
C GLU A 311 -5.62 -87.60 6.62
N LYS A 312 -6.47 -86.69 7.11
CA LYS A 312 -7.58 -87.00 8.03
C LYS A 312 -8.66 -85.89 8.01
N LYS A 313 -9.72 -86.18 7.24
CA LYS A 313 -11.17 -86.13 7.52
C LYS A 313 -11.79 -85.02 8.41
N ASP A 314 -12.70 -84.27 7.76
CA ASP A 314 -13.99 -83.67 8.17
C ASP A 314 -14.22 -83.12 9.60
N LYS A 315 -14.71 -81.86 9.65
CA LYS A 315 -15.96 -81.54 10.36
C LYS A 315 -16.66 -80.29 9.81
N LYS A 316 -17.98 -80.43 9.67
CA LYS A 316 -18.93 -79.58 8.96
C LYS A 316 -19.83 -78.82 9.95
N LYS A 317 -20.45 -77.73 9.47
CA LYS A 317 -21.63 -76.98 10.00
C LYS A 317 -21.28 -75.91 11.06
N ARG A 318 -21.90 -74.71 11.05
CA ARG A 318 -23.36 -74.47 11.02
C ARG A 318 -23.76 -73.12 10.38
N LYS A 319 -24.89 -73.22 9.68
CA LYS A 319 -25.86 -72.22 9.19
C LYS A 319 -26.56 -71.53 10.38
N LYS A 320 -27.11 -70.31 10.21
CA LYS A 320 -28.58 -70.00 10.25
C LYS A 320 -28.98 -68.56 10.68
N ARG A 321 -29.88 -67.96 9.84
CA ARG A 321 -30.99 -66.97 10.07
C ARG A 321 -30.62 -65.50 10.32
N ARG A 322 -31.19 -64.46 9.68
CA ARG A 322 -32.52 -64.11 9.05
C ARG A 322 -33.76 -64.11 9.97
N ARG A 323 -34.31 -62.90 10.16
CA ARG A 323 -35.65 -62.44 10.60
C ARG A 323 -35.75 -61.01 10.02
N ASP A 324 -36.60 -60.68 9.03
CA ASP A 324 -38.07 -60.49 9.05
C ASP A 324 -38.46 -59.40 10.07
N ASP A 325 -39.32 -58.41 9.84
CA ASP A 325 -40.04 -57.86 8.66
C ASP A 325 -40.85 -56.64 9.20
N GLU A 326 -41.39 -55.79 8.31
CA GLU A 326 -42.54 -54.86 8.51
C GLU A 326 -42.37 -53.64 9.47
N ASP A 327 -42.98 -52.46 9.29
CA ASP A 327 -43.72 -51.77 8.23
C ASP A 327 -43.95 -50.33 8.75
N GLU A 328 -43.72 -49.28 7.96
CA GLU A 328 -44.50 -48.02 8.10
C GLU A 328 -44.53 -47.26 6.77
N LYS A 329 -45.74 -46.99 6.28
CA LYS A 329 -46.08 -46.55 4.94
C LYS A 329 -47.09 -45.40 5.03
N ALA A 330 -46.79 -44.25 4.44
CA ALA A 330 -47.73 -43.26 3.87
C ALA A 330 -46.90 -42.17 3.13
N ALA A 331 -46.73 -42.19 1.80
CA ALA A 331 -47.64 -41.66 0.74
C ALA A 331 -48.03 -40.17 0.98
N ALA A 332 -47.45 -39.17 0.30
CA ALA A 332 -47.51 -38.76 -1.12
C ALA A 332 -48.74 -37.88 -1.50
N ALA A 333 -48.43 -36.73 -2.13
CA ALA A 333 -49.25 -35.85 -3.00
C ALA A 333 -50.46 -35.12 -2.37
N GLU A 334 -50.46 -33.78 -2.27
CA GLU A 334 -50.84 -32.79 -3.31
C GLU A 334 -52.32 -32.89 -3.74
N ALA A 335 -53.14 -31.92 -3.34
CA ALA A 335 -54.10 -31.19 -4.19
C ALA A 335 -55.06 -30.30 -3.37
N ALA A 336 -55.08 -29.03 -3.76
CA ALA A 336 -56.26 -28.19 -4.03
C ALA A 336 -57.39 -27.99 -3.00
N ALA A 337 -57.71 -26.69 -2.83
CA ALA A 337 -59.02 -26.09 -2.58
C ALA A 337 -59.62 -26.20 -1.17
N ALA A 338 -59.42 -25.14 -0.38
CA ALA A 338 -60.46 -24.20 0.07
C ALA A 338 -59.87 -23.25 1.12
#